data_AF-A0A2E3CXZ5-F1
#
_entry.id   AF-A0A2E3CXZ5-F1
#
_cell.length_a   1.000
_cell.length_b   1.000
_cell.length_c   1.000
_cell.angle_alpha   90.00
_cell.angle_beta   90.00
_cell.angle_gamma   90.00
#
_symmetry.space_group_name_H-M   'P 1'
#
loop_
_entity.id
_entity.type
_entity.pdbx_description
1 polymer ?
#
loop_
_entity_poly.entity_id
_entity_poly.type
_entity_poly.pdbx_seq_one_letter_code
_entity_poly.pdbx_strand_id
1 'polypeptide(L)'
;MRSLKVLMIFFWVVLVTITVLALQSLGSEGGMVFITDFSHPWRAQFNTDFLMHIFLFCIWVFYREESKVIGVIAVLFSLMGGLFTFIYLAFAIHRANGDPKKFLLGAHA
;
A
#
# COMPACT_ATOMS: atom_id res chain seq x y z
N MET A 1 -11.81 -14.56 4.87
CA MET A 1 -10.73 -14.15 3.93
C MET A 1 -11.21 -13.73 2.54
N ARG A 2 -12.22 -14.39 1.95
CA ARG A 2 -12.81 -13.96 0.66
C ARG A 2 -13.30 -12.49 0.68
N SER A 3 -14.05 -12.11 1.72
CA SER A 3 -14.55 -10.73 1.87
C SER A 3 -13.42 -9.70 1.96
N LEU A 4 -12.33 -10.03 2.65
CA LEU A 4 -11.16 -9.16 2.75
C LEU A 4 -10.48 -8.98 1.38
N LYS A 5 -10.34 -10.05 0.59
CA LYS A 5 -9.80 -9.93 -0.79
C LYS A 5 -10.66 -9.02 -1.66
N VAL A 6 -11.99 -9.20 -1.60
CA VAL A 6 -12.93 -8.34 -2.33
C VAL A 6 -12.80 -6.88 -1.90
N LEU A 7 -12.66 -6.63 -0.59
CA LEU A 7 -12.44 -5.29 -0.06
C LEU A 7 -11.12 -4.67 -0.57
N MET A 8 -10.03 -5.43 -0.62
CA MET A 8 -8.75 -4.93 -1.15
C MET A 8 -8.87 -4.54 -2.63
N ILE A 9 -9.54 -5.37 -3.44
CA ILE A 9 -9.79 -5.07 -4.85
C ILE A 9 -10.69 -3.83 -4.98
N PHE A 10 -11.72 -3.71 -4.15
CA PHE A 10 -12.59 -2.54 -4.15
C PHE A 10 -11.82 -1.25 -3.82
N PHE A 11 -11.01 -1.25 -2.76
CA PHE A 11 -10.17 -0.09 -2.42
C PHE A 11 -9.16 0.23 -3.52
N TRP A 12 -8.60 -0.79 -4.17
CA TRP A 12 -7.74 -0.58 -5.33
C TRP A 12 -8.47 0.12 -6.48
N VAL A 13 -9.68 -0.33 -6.84
CA VAL A 13 -10.50 0.30 -7.89
C VAL A 13 -10.81 1.75 -7.54
N VAL A 14 -11.27 2.02 -6.32
CA VAL A 14 -11.56 3.38 -5.84
C VAL A 14 -10.33 4.28 -5.98
N LEU A 15 -9.17 3.78 -5.55
CA LEU A 15 -7.94 4.56 -5.59
C LEU A 15 -7.46 4.81 -7.02
N VAL A 16 -7.53 3.80 -7.91
CA VAL A 16 -7.26 3.99 -9.35
C VAL A 16 -8.13 5.08 -9.92
N THR A 17 -9.44 5.06 -9.64
CA THR A 17 -10.38 6.08 -10.13
C THR A 17 -9.98 7.47 -9.66
N ILE A 18 -9.69 7.65 -8.36
CA ILE A 18 -9.27 8.94 -7.81
C ILE A 18 -7.94 9.39 -8.42
N THR A 19 -6.97 8.48 -8.59
CA THR A 19 -5.68 8.79 -9.21
C THR A 19 -5.84 9.24 -10.66
N VAL A 20 -6.69 8.57 -11.45
CA VAL A 20 -6.97 8.98 -12.83
C VAL A 20 -7.61 10.36 -12.89
N LEU A 21 -8.60 10.63 -12.03
CA LEU A 21 -9.23 11.95 -11.95
C LEU A 21 -8.22 13.04 -11.56
N ALA A 22 -7.34 12.74 -10.59
CA ALA A 22 -6.27 13.66 -10.19
C ALA A 22 -5.32 13.97 -11.36
N LEU A 23 -4.87 12.94 -12.08
CA LEU A 23 -4.02 13.10 -13.27
C LEU A 23 -4.70 13.90 -14.38
N GLN A 24 -5.99 13.70 -14.61
CA GLN A 24 -6.76 14.46 -15.60
C GLN A 24 -6.89 15.94 -15.20
N SER A 25 -7.02 16.22 -13.90
CA SER A 25 -7.21 17.59 -13.38
C SER A 25 -5.92 18.40 -13.25
N LEU A 26 -4.82 17.76 -12.82
CA LEU A 26 -3.58 18.44 -12.45
C LEU A 26 -2.39 18.07 -13.37
N GLY A 27 -2.53 17.06 -14.23
CA GLY A 27 -1.45 16.59 -15.08
C GLY A 27 -0.21 16.16 -14.28
N SER A 28 0.98 16.46 -14.81
CA SER A 28 2.27 16.16 -14.17
C SER A 28 2.53 16.98 -12.90
N GLU A 29 1.89 18.15 -12.75
CA GLU A 29 2.03 19.00 -11.57
C GLU A 29 1.51 18.32 -10.30
N GLY A 30 0.59 17.35 -10.46
CA GLY A 30 0.08 16.53 -9.36
C GLY A 30 1.18 15.81 -8.57
N GLY A 31 2.31 15.48 -9.19
CA GLY A 31 3.44 14.85 -8.52
C GLY A 31 4.11 15.74 -7.47
N MET A 32 4.11 17.05 -7.68
CA MET A 32 4.70 18.02 -6.74
C MET A 32 3.79 18.34 -5.56
N VAL A 33 2.48 18.11 -5.68
CA VAL A 33 1.49 18.42 -4.64
C VAL A 33 1.84 17.74 -3.32
N PHE A 34 2.29 16.48 -3.36
CA PHE A 34 2.69 15.77 -2.14
C PHE A 34 3.84 16.47 -1.41
N ILE A 35 4.80 17.03 -2.14
CA ILE A 35 5.96 17.72 -1.57
C ILE A 35 5.57 19.10 -1.05
N THR A 36 4.78 19.85 -1.81
CA THR A 36 4.35 21.20 -1.41
C THR A 36 3.40 21.18 -0.22
N ASP A 37 2.66 20.09 0.00
CA ASP A 37 1.82 19.87 1.18
C ASP A 37 2.58 19.98 2.51
N PHE A 38 3.89 19.68 2.53
CA PHE A 38 4.70 19.82 3.75
C PHE A 38 4.87 21.28 4.20
N SER A 39 4.54 22.26 3.36
CA SER A 39 4.52 23.67 3.76
C SER A 39 3.31 24.04 4.63
N HIS A 40 2.19 23.29 4.52
CA HIS A 40 1.01 23.52 5.36
C HIS A 40 1.11 22.66 6.64
N PRO A 41 1.13 23.27 7.85
CA PRO A 41 1.46 22.55 9.09
C PRO A 41 0.62 21.28 9.34
N TRP A 42 -0.68 21.36 9.09
CA TRP A 42 -1.57 20.20 9.28
C TRP A 42 -1.36 19.10 8.22
N ARG A 43 -1.02 19.47 6.97
CA ARG A 43 -0.78 18.49 5.92
C ARG A 43 0.59 17.83 6.11
N ALA A 44 1.57 18.59 6.57
CA ALA A 44 2.86 18.07 7.01
C ALA A 44 2.69 17.02 8.13
N GLN A 45 1.90 17.32 9.17
CA GLN A 45 1.61 16.38 10.24
C GLN A 45 0.95 15.10 9.71
N PHE A 46 -0.11 15.23 8.91
CA PHE A 46 -0.83 14.08 8.35
C PHE A 46 0.06 13.21 7.43
N ASN A 47 0.77 13.83 6.48
CA ASN A 47 1.64 13.10 5.56
C ASN A 47 2.81 12.44 6.32
N THR A 48 3.33 13.06 7.37
CA THR A 48 4.37 12.48 8.22
C THR A 48 3.84 11.26 8.97
N ASP A 49 2.66 11.35 9.60
CA ASP A 49 2.00 10.23 10.27
C ASP A 49 1.73 9.07 9.30
N PHE A 50 1.22 9.37 8.11
CA PHE A 50 0.97 8.39 7.06
C PHE A 50 2.25 7.68 6.60
N LEU A 51 3.34 8.43 6.37
CA LEU A 51 4.64 7.86 6.00
C LEU A 51 5.21 6.93 7.09
N MET A 52 5.05 7.27 8.37
CA MET A 52 5.45 6.40 9.48
C MET A 52 4.67 5.09 9.46
N HIS A 53 3.36 5.14 9.23
CA HIS A 53 2.54 3.93 9.12
C HIS A 53 2.91 3.08 7.89
N ILE A 54 3.19 3.70 6.74
CA ILE A 54 3.71 2.98 5.56
C ILE A 54 5.02 2.29 5.89
N PHE A 55 5.93 2.96 6.60
CA PHE A 55 7.23 2.38 6.95
C PHE A 55 7.08 1.14 7.83
N LEU A 56 6.23 1.23 8.87
CA LEU A 56 5.90 0.07 9.72
C LEU A 56 5.26 -1.06 8.92
N PHE A 57 4.34 -0.73 8.01
CA PHE A 57 3.73 -1.70 7.12
C PHE A 57 4.76 -2.38 6.21
N CYS A 58 5.71 -1.63 5.65
CA CYS A 58 6.78 -2.18 4.82
C CYS A 58 7.71 -3.12 5.60
N ILE A 59 8.00 -2.83 6.86
CA ILE A 59 8.72 -3.75 7.74
C ILE A 59 7.93 -5.07 7.88
N TRP A 60 6.61 -4.99 8.09
CA TRP A 60 5.75 -6.17 8.15
C TRP A 60 5.72 -6.95 6.82
N VAL A 61 5.63 -6.27 5.68
CA VAL A 61 5.72 -6.87 4.33
C VAL A 61 7.03 -7.62 4.15
N PHE A 62 8.16 -7.01 4.52
CA PHE A 62 9.45 -7.67 4.41
C PHE A 62 9.59 -8.87 5.33
N TYR A 63 9.08 -8.76 6.56
CA TYR A 63 9.10 -9.84 7.56
C TYR A 63 8.33 -11.08 7.07
N ARG A 64 7.11 -10.90 6.55
CA ARG A 64 6.24 -12.02 6.16
C ARG A 64 6.72 -12.77 4.91
N GLU A 65 7.49 -12.14 4.04
CA GLU A 65 7.93 -12.78 2.78
C GLU A 65 9.05 -13.79 3.00
N GLU A 66 8.86 -14.97 2.41
CA GLU A 66 9.82 -16.09 2.46
C GLU A 66 11.09 -15.75 1.68
N SER A 67 10.93 -15.23 0.47
CA SER A 67 12.05 -14.78 -0.37
C SER A 67 12.39 -13.34 -0.04
N LYS A 68 13.64 -13.09 0.35
CA LYS A 68 14.13 -11.73 0.61
C LYS A 68 14.10 -10.85 -0.62
N VAL A 69 14.33 -11.41 -1.81
CA VAL A 69 14.23 -10.67 -3.08
C VAL A 69 12.79 -10.20 -3.32
N ILE A 70 11.82 -11.11 -3.17
CA ILE A 70 10.38 -10.76 -3.30
C ILE A 70 9.98 -9.75 -2.23
N GLY A 71 10.47 -9.93 -1.00
CA GLY A 71 10.26 -8.98 0.11
C GLY A 71 10.71 -7.57 -0.22
N VAL A 72 11.93 -7.39 -0.74
CA VAL A 72 12.44 -6.06 -1.16
C VAL A 72 11.56 -5.47 -2.25
N ILE A 73 11.20 -6.25 -3.27
CA ILE A 73 10.34 -5.77 -4.37
C ILE A 73 8.97 -5.33 -3.82
N ALA A 74 8.35 -6.13 -2.96
CA ALA A 74 7.07 -5.83 -2.35
C ALA A 74 7.12 -4.57 -1.46
N VAL A 75 8.23 -4.35 -0.75
CA VAL A 75 8.48 -3.11 0.00
C VAL A 75 8.56 -1.91 -0.92
N LEU A 76 9.37 -1.97 -1.98
CA LEU A 76 9.54 -0.86 -2.91
C LEU A 76 8.21 -0.43 -3.53
N PHE A 77 7.38 -1.40 -3.92
CA PHE A 77 6.03 -1.13 -4.41
C PHE A 77 5.11 -0.57 -3.31
N SER A 78 5.13 -1.14 -2.10
CA SER A 78 4.28 -0.66 -1.00
C SER A 78 4.63 0.75 -0.52
N LEU A 79 5.90 1.17 -0.65
CA LEU A 79 6.34 2.54 -0.37
C LEU A 79 5.70 3.56 -1.32
N MET A 80 5.31 3.16 -2.53
CA MET A 80 4.59 4.01 -3.48
C MET A 80 3.09 4.18 -3.11
N GLY A 81 2.66 3.57 -2.00
CA GLY A 81 1.34 3.77 -1.40
C GLY A 81 0.27 2.75 -1.81
N GLY A 82 -0.98 3.07 -1.48
CA GLY A 82 -2.12 2.15 -1.52
C GLY A 82 -2.36 1.46 -2.86
N LEU A 83 -2.00 2.10 -3.98
CA LEU A 83 -2.22 1.57 -5.32
C LEU A 83 -1.52 0.22 -5.52
N PHE A 84 -0.34 0.07 -4.94
CA PHE A 84 0.43 -1.16 -5.01
C PHE A 84 0.20 -2.04 -3.78
N THR A 85 0.03 -1.44 -2.60
CA THR A 85 -0.26 -2.17 -1.37
C THR A 85 -1.52 -3.02 -1.47
N PHE A 86 -2.61 -2.52 -2.06
CA PHE A 86 -3.85 -3.29 -2.17
C PHE A 86 -3.72 -4.50 -3.12
N ILE A 87 -2.97 -4.37 -4.21
CA ILE A 87 -2.64 -5.51 -5.09
C ILE A 87 -1.85 -6.56 -4.32
N TYR A 88 -0.79 -6.12 -3.62
CA TYR A 88 0.04 -6.98 -2.80
C TYR A 88 -0.79 -7.74 -1.76
N LEU A 89 -1.66 -7.04 -1.03
CA LEU A 89 -2.54 -7.65 -0.03
C LEU A 89 -3.54 -8.62 -0.66
N ALA A 90 -4.13 -8.30 -1.82
CA ALA A 90 -5.04 -9.20 -2.51
C ALA A 90 -4.34 -10.50 -2.95
N PHE A 91 -3.08 -10.41 -3.40
CA PHE A 91 -2.23 -11.55 -3.72
C PHE A 91 -1.86 -12.36 -2.46
N ALA A 92 -1.45 -11.69 -1.38
CA ALA A 92 -1.13 -12.31 -0.11
C ALA A 92 -2.31 -13.10 0.48
N ILE A 93 -3.52 -12.54 0.43
CA ILE A 93 -4.76 -13.20 0.86
C ILE A 93 -5.05 -14.44 0.01
N HIS A 94 -4.77 -14.37 -1.29
CA HIS A 94 -4.93 -15.51 -2.19
C HIS A 94 -3.94 -16.64 -1.86
N ARG A 95 -2.65 -16.32 -1.68
CA ARG A 95 -1.60 -17.30 -1.31
C ARG A 95 -1.89 -17.98 0.03
N ALA A 96 -2.48 -17.25 0.96
CA ALA A 96 -2.83 -17.77 2.27
C ALA A 96 -4.04 -18.74 2.27
N ASN A 97 -4.76 -18.87 1.14
CA ASN A 97 -5.80 -19.89 0.92
C ASN A 97 -6.83 -20.05 2.06
N GLY A 98 -7.28 -18.95 2.65
CA GLY A 98 -8.28 -18.97 3.72
C GLY A 98 -7.74 -19.09 5.15
N ASP A 99 -6.42 -19.26 5.32
CA ASP A 99 -5.75 -19.29 6.63
C ASP A 99 -5.27 -17.89 7.08
N PRO A 100 -5.85 -17.31 8.15
CA PRO A 100 -5.44 -15.99 8.66
C PRO A 100 -4.01 -15.95 9.19
N LYS A 101 -3.47 -17.06 9.72
CA LYS A 101 -2.08 -17.11 10.22
C LYS A 101 -1.11 -16.98 9.05
N LYS A 102 -1.34 -17.73 7.98
CA LYS A 102 -0.56 -17.61 6.72
C LYS A 102 -0.65 -16.23 6.11
N PHE A 103 -1.80 -15.56 6.23
CA PHE A 103 -1.92 -14.18 5.77
C PHE A 103 -1.07 -13.22 6.61
N LEU A 104 -1.18 -13.27 7.94
CA LEU A 104 -0.53 -12.32 8.84
C LEU A 104 0.99 -12.57 9.00
N LEU A 105 1.40 -13.83 9.09
CA LEU A 105 2.78 -14.23 9.40
C LEU A 105 3.57 -14.70 8.17
N GLY A 106 2.89 -15.05 7.07
CA GLY A 106 3.54 -15.49 5.83
C GLY A 106 4.45 -16.71 6.05
N ALA A 107 5.75 -16.54 5.81
CA ALA A 107 6.78 -17.57 6.01
C ALA A 107 6.97 -18.00 7.47
N HIS A 108 6.41 -17.25 8.42
CA HIS A 108 6.52 -17.49 9.86
C HIS A 108 5.22 -18.06 10.47
N ALA A 109 4.29 -18.55 9.65
CA ALA A 109 2.98 -19.06 10.05
C ALA A 109 2.98 -20.54 10.47
#